data_AF-A0A8T2PKW1-F1
#
_entry.id   AF-A0A8T2PKW1-F1
#
_cell.length_a   1.000
_cell.length_b   1.000
_cell.length_c   1.000
_cell.angle_alpha   90.00
_cell.angle_beta   90.00
_cell.angle_gamma   90.00
#
_symmetry.space_group_name_H-M   'P 1'
#
loop_
_entity.id
_entity.type
_entity.pdbx_description
1 polymer ?
#
loop_
_entity_poly.entity_id
_entity_poly.type
_entity_poly.pdbx_seq_one_letter_code
_entity_poly.pdbx_strand_id
1 'polypeptide(L)'
;MTLCTCDHCVIDYYTPAMLGLKTDQEVLGELVRAKVPAVWQIMTEHNVMWTLVVSRWFICLFIDILPVETVLRIWDCLFYEGSKIIFRVALTLIKHNQAQILQARSFPDICDRFKDVTKGGFVDDCHTFMQKIFAEPGSLSMATINKLRETCRARIMAQEL
;
A
#
# COMPACT_ATOMS: atom_id res chain seq x y z
N MET A 1 4.84 28.02 14.15
CA MET A 1 5.37 27.08 13.16
C MET A 1 4.75 25.72 13.48
N THR A 2 3.51 25.56 13.05
CA THR A 2 2.57 24.53 13.53
C THR A 2 2.84 23.23 12.79
N LEU A 3 2.91 22.12 13.53
CA LEU A 3 3.06 20.72 13.09
C LEU A 3 1.88 20.19 12.22
N CYS A 4 1.35 21.00 11.30
CA CYS A 4 0.08 20.76 10.60
C CYS A 4 0.17 20.00 9.26
N THR A 5 1.34 19.49 8.85
CA THR A 5 1.49 18.82 7.54
C THR A 5 1.36 17.30 7.58
N CYS A 6 1.66 16.64 8.70
CA CYS A 6 1.51 15.17 8.80
C CYS A 6 0.04 14.73 8.92
N ASP A 7 -0.82 15.50 9.61
CA ASP A 7 -2.23 15.15 9.77
C ASP A 7 -2.96 15.08 8.43
N HIS A 8 -2.57 15.84 7.40
CA HIS A 8 -3.23 15.77 6.09
C HIS A 8 -2.87 14.52 5.27
N CYS A 9 -1.76 13.85 5.62
CA CYS A 9 -1.25 12.71 4.85
C CYS A 9 -1.75 11.37 5.40
N VAL A 10 -1.90 11.22 6.72
CA VAL A 10 -2.19 9.93 7.41
C VAL A 10 -3.20 10.07 8.55
N ILE A 11 -4.36 10.67 8.25
CA ILE A 11 -5.45 10.84 9.22
C ILE A 11 -5.83 9.48 9.84
N ASP A 12 -5.86 9.43 11.18
CA ASP A 12 -6.32 8.31 12.00
C ASP A 12 -5.47 7.01 12.00
N TYR A 13 -4.25 6.99 11.43
CA TYR A 13 -3.43 5.76 11.39
C TYR A 13 -3.03 5.24 12.77
N TYR A 14 -2.67 6.14 13.69
CA TYR A 14 -2.14 5.80 15.02
C TYR A 14 -3.15 5.98 16.15
N THR A 15 -4.43 6.11 15.80
CA THR A 15 -5.51 6.06 16.80
C THR A 15 -5.61 4.64 17.39
N PRO A 16 -6.15 4.46 18.60
CA PRO A 16 -6.32 3.11 19.18
C PRO A 16 -7.13 2.16 18.28
N ALA A 17 -8.09 2.70 17.52
CA ALA A 17 -8.88 1.93 16.55
C ALA A 17 -8.12 1.66 15.23
N MET A 18 -7.07 2.43 14.94
CA MET A 18 -6.31 2.42 13.68
C MET A 18 -7.22 2.48 12.43
N LEU A 19 -8.35 3.18 12.53
CA LEU A 19 -9.40 3.13 11.52
C LEU A 19 -8.90 3.66 10.16
N GLY A 20 -8.09 4.73 10.17
CA GLY A 20 -7.48 5.28 8.96
C GLY A 20 -6.52 4.29 8.30
N LEU A 21 -5.71 3.59 9.11
CA LEU A 21 -4.76 2.57 8.64
C LEU A 21 -5.50 1.39 8.00
N LYS A 22 -6.49 0.81 8.70
CA LYS A 22 -7.31 -0.29 8.17
C LYS A 22 -8.02 0.13 6.88
N THR A 23 -8.57 1.35 6.85
CA THR A 23 -9.24 1.90 5.67
C THR A 23 -8.30 1.93 4.47
N ASP A 24 -7.09 2.47 4.62
CA ASP A 24 -6.15 2.57 3.50
C ASP A 24 -5.60 1.21 3.04
N GLN A 25 -5.48 0.24 3.96
CA GLN A 25 -5.15 -1.15 3.59
C GLN A 25 -6.25 -1.79 2.73
N GLU A 26 -7.52 -1.56 3.06
CA GLU A 26 -8.66 -2.02 2.25
C GLU A 26 -8.77 -1.25 0.92
N VAL A 27 -8.47 0.05 0.91
CA VAL A 27 -8.40 0.85 -0.33
C VAL A 27 -7.32 0.29 -1.26
N LEU A 28 -6.16 -0.13 -0.74
CA LEU A 28 -5.16 -0.83 -1.54
C LEU A 28 -5.75 -2.12 -2.12
N GLY A 29 -6.50 -2.89 -1.34
CA GLY A 29 -7.20 -4.08 -1.83
C GLY A 29 -8.11 -3.80 -3.03
N GLU A 30 -8.94 -2.75 -2.97
CA GLU A 30 -9.81 -2.35 -4.09
C GLU A 30 -9.01 -1.82 -5.29
N LEU A 31 -7.89 -1.13 -5.06
CA LEU A 31 -7.00 -0.68 -6.14
C LEU A 31 -6.30 -1.87 -6.82
N VAL A 32 -5.87 -2.87 -6.06
CA VAL A 32 -5.29 -4.12 -6.57
C VAL A 32 -6.34 -4.91 -7.33
N ARG A 33 -7.59 -4.97 -6.85
CA ARG A 33 -8.71 -5.55 -7.59
C ARG A 33 -8.88 -4.93 -8.98
N ALA A 34 -8.77 -3.60 -9.07
CA ALA A 34 -8.93 -2.87 -10.32
C ALA A 34 -7.72 -2.97 -11.26
N LYS A 35 -6.50 -2.99 -10.73
CA LYS A 35 -5.27 -2.83 -11.53
C LYS A 35 -4.43 -4.10 -11.66
N VAL A 36 -4.54 -5.04 -10.72
CA VAL A 36 -3.80 -6.32 -10.68
C VAL A 36 -4.76 -7.45 -10.22
N PRO A 37 -5.86 -7.70 -10.96
CA PRO A 37 -6.96 -8.55 -10.49
C PRO A 37 -6.54 -9.98 -10.14
N ALA A 38 -5.53 -10.53 -10.83
CA ALA A 38 -5.02 -11.87 -10.54
C ALA A 38 -4.43 -11.98 -9.12
N VAL A 39 -3.74 -10.94 -8.63
CA VAL A 39 -3.23 -10.92 -7.25
C VAL A 39 -4.38 -10.74 -6.24
N TRP A 40 -5.40 -9.97 -6.59
CA TRP A 40 -6.58 -9.85 -5.75
C TRP A 40 -7.33 -11.19 -5.61
N GLN A 41 -7.43 -11.96 -6.69
CA GLN A 41 -8.05 -13.29 -6.70
C GLN A 41 -7.32 -14.25 -5.78
N ILE A 42 -5.99 -14.40 -5.88
CA ILE A 42 -5.25 -15.33 -5.03
C ILE A 42 -5.33 -14.96 -3.53
N MET A 43 -5.35 -13.66 -3.22
CA MET A 43 -5.58 -13.18 -1.85
C MET A 43 -6.95 -13.61 -1.32
N THR A 44 -7.99 -13.50 -2.15
CA THR A 44 -9.38 -13.86 -1.80
C THR A 44 -9.57 -15.36 -1.69
N GLU A 45 -9.04 -16.15 -2.64
CA GLU A 45 -9.12 -17.61 -2.67
C GLU A 45 -8.49 -18.25 -1.42
N HIS A 46 -7.41 -17.66 -0.91
CA HIS A 46 -6.72 -18.12 0.28
C HIS A 46 -7.13 -17.37 1.57
N ASN A 47 -8.17 -16.53 1.52
CA ASN A 47 -8.67 -15.74 2.65
C ASN A 47 -7.57 -14.91 3.36
N VAL A 48 -6.63 -14.36 2.60
CA VAL A 48 -5.58 -13.48 3.11
C VAL A 48 -6.12 -12.05 3.20
N MET A 49 -6.03 -11.46 4.40
CA MET A 49 -6.44 -10.07 4.62
C MET A 49 -5.33 -9.09 4.21
N TRP A 50 -5.69 -8.01 3.52
CA TRP A 50 -4.75 -6.93 3.18
C TRP A 50 -4.13 -6.31 4.43
N THR A 51 -4.94 -6.11 5.47
CA THR A 51 -4.52 -5.56 6.77
C THR A 51 -3.38 -6.36 7.42
N LEU A 52 -3.23 -7.64 7.09
CA LEU A 52 -2.17 -8.50 7.59
C LEU A 52 -0.88 -8.33 6.79
N VAL A 53 -0.94 -8.45 5.46
CA VAL A 53 0.27 -8.53 4.61
C VAL A 53 0.93 -7.17 4.35
N VAL A 54 0.16 -6.08 4.35
CA VAL A 54 0.71 -4.73 4.09
C VAL A 54 0.80 -3.86 5.34
N SER A 55 0.60 -4.42 6.54
CA SER A 55 0.57 -3.64 7.79
C SER A 55 1.77 -2.71 7.96
N ARG A 56 2.98 -3.27 7.85
CA ARG A 56 4.24 -2.52 8.01
C ARG A 56 4.45 -1.46 6.94
N TRP A 57 3.92 -1.66 5.73
CA TRP A 57 4.08 -0.73 4.63
C TRP A 57 3.42 0.61 4.95
N PHE A 58 2.21 0.56 5.51
CA PHE A 58 1.41 1.73 5.83
C PHE A 58 1.75 2.30 7.21
N ILE A 59 1.88 1.46 8.25
CA ILE A 59 2.11 1.94 9.62
C ILE A 59 3.49 2.61 9.78
N CYS A 60 4.50 2.14 9.06
CA CYS A 60 5.86 2.69 9.11
C CYS A 60 6.20 3.53 7.87
N LEU A 61 5.24 3.77 6.97
CA LEU A 61 5.47 4.51 5.71
C LEU A 61 6.70 4.02 4.95
N PHE A 62 6.83 2.69 4.88
CA PHE A 62 7.91 1.94 4.24
C PHE A 62 9.33 2.09 4.84
N ILE A 63 9.55 2.86 5.91
CA ILE A 63 10.89 3.11 6.48
C ILE A 63 11.60 1.83 6.95
N ASP A 64 10.83 0.86 7.46
CA ASP A 64 11.36 -0.40 8.00
C ASP A 64 11.49 -1.52 6.96
N ILE A 65 11.05 -1.27 5.71
CA ILE A 65 10.95 -2.31 4.69
C ILE A 65 11.67 -1.98 3.38
N LEU A 66 12.05 -0.72 3.13
CA LEU A 66 12.81 -0.29 1.95
C LEU A 66 14.10 0.43 2.38
N PRO A 67 15.12 0.52 1.51
CA PRO A 67 16.33 1.28 1.80
C PRO A 67 16.03 2.75 2.12
N VAL A 68 16.76 3.31 3.09
CA VAL A 68 16.51 4.68 3.61
C VAL A 68 16.55 5.74 2.51
N GLU A 69 17.46 5.63 1.53
CA GLU A 69 17.53 6.55 0.40
C GLU A 69 16.21 6.58 -0.40
N THR A 70 15.65 5.41 -0.68
CA THR A 70 14.38 5.25 -1.39
C THR A 70 13.23 5.84 -0.58
N VAL A 71 13.21 5.58 0.72
CA VAL A 71 12.14 6.06 1.62
C VAL A 71 12.13 7.58 1.70
N LEU A 72 13.30 8.23 1.80
CA LEU A 72 13.39 9.69 1.83
C LEU A 72 12.80 10.31 0.55
N ARG A 73 13.08 9.75 -0.63
CA ARG A 73 12.48 10.23 -1.89
C ARG A 73 10.97 9.98 -1.97
N ILE A 74 10.50 8.84 -1.45
CA ILE A 74 9.06 8.57 -1.32
C ILE A 74 8.41 9.65 -0.45
N TRP A 75 9.06 10.02 0.66
CA TRP A 75 8.54 11.02 1.58
C TRP A 75 8.54 12.43 0.98
N ASP A 76 9.57 12.81 0.21
CA ASP A 76 9.56 14.08 -0.53
C ASP A 76 8.33 14.17 -1.45
N CYS A 77 8.06 13.11 -2.21
CA CYS A 77 6.86 13.04 -3.06
C CYS A 77 5.57 13.00 -2.24
N LEU A 78 5.54 12.31 -1.10
CA LEU A 78 4.39 12.24 -0.21
C LEU A 78 4.00 13.62 0.30
N PHE A 79 4.97 14.44 0.74
CA PHE A 79 4.70 15.78 1.24
C PHE A 79 4.36 16.78 0.13
N TYR A 80 4.84 16.54 -1.10
CA TYR A 80 4.53 17.39 -2.25
C TYR A 80 3.19 17.05 -2.93
N GLU A 81 2.93 15.77 -3.18
CA GLU A 81 1.78 15.28 -3.95
C GLU A 81 0.64 14.69 -3.11
N GLY A 82 0.89 14.43 -1.82
CA GLY A 82 -0.07 13.86 -0.88
C GLY A 82 -0.07 12.33 -0.83
N SER A 83 -1.02 11.78 -0.06
CA SER A 83 -1.04 10.36 0.33
C SER A 83 -1.28 9.35 -0.80
N LYS A 84 -1.59 9.80 -2.02
CA LYS A 84 -1.61 8.93 -3.21
C LYS A 84 -0.27 8.23 -3.46
N ILE A 85 0.84 8.81 -3.01
CA ILE A 85 2.18 8.23 -3.19
C ILE A 85 2.29 6.89 -2.47
N ILE A 86 1.69 6.74 -1.28
CA ILE A 86 1.70 5.47 -0.53
C ILE A 86 1.10 4.35 -1.37
N PHE A 87 -0.04 4.60 -2.02
CA PHE A 87 -0.69 3.63 -2.90
C PHE A 87 0.10 3.36 -4.18
N ARG A 88 0.78 4.36 -4.74
CA ARG A 88 1.66 4.17 -5.92
C ARG A 88 2.80 3.23 -5.61
N VAL A 89 3.48 3.43 -4.48
CA VAL A 89 4.57 2.57 -4.01
C VAL A 89 4.06 1.14 -3.81
N ALA A 90 2.97 0.97 -3.05
CA ALA A 90 2.40 -0.35 -2.78
C ALA A 90 1.95 -1.10 -4.04
N LEU A 91 1.26 -0.42 -4.97
CA LEU A 91 0.84 -1.01 -6.24
C LEU A 91 2.03 -1.41 -7.10
N THR A 92 3.11 -0.63 -7.09
CA THR A 92 4.33 -0.92 -7.86
C THR A 92 5.03 -2.14 -7.31
N LEU A 93 5.18 -2.26 -5.99
CA LEU A 93 5.75 -3.44 -5.35
C LEU A 93 4.94 -4.71 -5.71
N ILE A 94 3.61 -4.64 -5.64
CA ILE A 94 2.73 -5.77 -5.98
C ILE A 94 2.81 -6.11 -7.47
N LYS A 95 2.73 -5.11 -8.35
CA LYS A 95 2.71 -5.31 -9.80
C LYS A 95 4.04 -5.84 -10.32
N HIS A 96 5.16 -5.31 -9.83
CA HIS A 96 6.49 -5.79 -10.19
C HIS A 96 6.69 -7.26 -9.81
N ASN A 97 6.21 -7.65 -8.63
CA ASN A 97 6.38 -9.00 -8.10
C ASN A 97 5.18 -9.92 -8.39
N GLN A 98 4.23 -9.51 -9.25
CA GLN A 98 3.00 -10.25 -9.53
C GLN A 98 3.29 -11.70 -9.91
N ALA A 99 4.27 -11.94 -10.79
CA ALA A 99 4.60 -13.28 -11.25
C ALA A 99 5.06 -14.22 -10.12
N GLN A 100 5.71 -13.68 -9.07
CA GLN A 100 6.14 -14.45 -7.91
C GLN A 100 4.99 -14.65 -6.91
N ILE A 101 4.16 -13.64 -6.70
CA ILE A 101 2.97 -13.73 -5.83
C ILE A 101 2.01 -14.81 -6.34
N LEU A 102 1.78 -14.86 -7.66
CA LEU A 102 0.88 -15.83 -8.29
C LEU A 102 1.36 -17.30 -8.22
N GLN A 103 2.60 -17.54 -7.77
CA GLN A 103 3.12 -18.90 -7.54
C GLN A 103 2.78 -19.43 -6.15
N ALA A 104 2.28 -18.59 -5.24
CA ALA A 104 1.88 -19.02 -3.91
C ALA A 104 0.72 -20.02 -3.99
N ARG A 105 0.72 -21.01 -3.10
CA ARG A 105 -0.31 -22.07 -3.09
C ARG A 105 -1.04 -22.20 -1.76
N SER A 106 -0.67 -21.36 -0.79
CA SER A 106 -1.18 -21.40 0.56
C SER A 106 -1.12 -20.02 1.21
N PHE A 107 -1.87 -19.83 2.29
CA PHE A 107 -1.85 -18.61 3.08
C PHE A 107 -0.44 -18.23 3.56
N PRO A 108 0.39 -19.15 4.13
CA PRO A 108 1.77 -18.83 4.51
C PRO A 108 2.63 -18.41 3.31
N ASP A 109 2.51 -19.09 2.17
CA ASP A 109 3.28 -18.75 0.98
C ASP A 109 2.99 -17.32 0.52
N ILE A 110 1.72 -16.91 0.49
CA ILE A 110 1.34 -15.54 0.12
C ILE A 110 2.00 -14.54 1.08
N CYS A 111 1.92 -14.80 2.38
CA CYS A 111 2.54 -13.93 3.39
C CYS A 111 4.05 -13.80 3.17
N ASP A 112 4.73 -14.90 2.82
CA ASP A 112 6.17 -14.90 2.56
C ASP A 112 6.51 -14.18 1.25
N ARG A 113 5.72 -14.37 0.18
CA ARG A 113 5.89 -13.58 -1.06
C ARG A 113 5.75 -12.09 -0.81
N PHE A 114 4.77 -11.66 -0.02
CA PHE A 114 4.61 -10.25 0.35
C PHE A 114 5.74 -9.71 1.25
N LYS A 115 6.46 -10.55 2.00
CA LYS A 115 7.69 -10.14 2.69
C LYS A 115 8.87 -10.00 1.74
N ASP A 116 8.89 -10.79 0.66
CA ASP A 116 9.98 -10.79 -0.31
C ASP A 116 9.88 -9.68 -1.35
N VAL A 117 8.68 -9.15 -1.64
CA VAL A 117 8.51 -8.04 -2.60
C VAL A 117 9.26 -6.77 -2.20
N THR A 118 9.63 -6.64 -0.93
CA THR A 118 10.36 -5.50 -0.37
C THR A 118 11.86 -5.76 -0.29
N LYS A 119 12.36 -6.81 -0.95
CA LYS A 119 13.77 -7.20 -0.96
C LYS A 119 14.30 -7.29 -2.39
N GLY A 120 15.62 -7.23 -2.52
CA GLY A 120 16.33 -7.49 -3.77
C GLY A 120 16.58 -6.24 -4.60
N GLY A 121 17.31 -6.43 -5.70
CA GLY A 121 17.91 -5.31 -6.45
C GLY A 121 16.93 -4.28 -7.00
N PHE A 122 15.64 -4.62 -7.15
CA PHE A 122 14.63 -3.66 -7.61
C PHE A 122 14.37 -2.53 -6.61
N VAL A 123 14.32 -2.82 -5.31
CA VAL A 123 14.10 -1.80 -4.27
C VAL A 123 15.39 -1.10 -3.85
N ASP A 124 16.53 -1.74 -4.12
CA ASP A 124 17.88 -1.21 -3.86
C ASP A 124 18.29 -0.14 -4.88
N ASP A 125 17.83 -0.26 -6.14
CA ASP A 125 17.98 0.80 -7.14
C ASP A 125 16.90 1.88 -6.95
N CYS A 126 17.19 2.82 -6.07
CA CYS A 126 16.33 3.95 -5.75
C CYS A 126 15.88 4.75 -6.99
N HIS A 127 16.76 4.96 -7.97
CA HIS A 127 16.41 5.74 -9.16
C HIS A 127 15.38 5.02 -10.02
N THR A 128 15.66 3.77 -10.37
CA THR A 128 14.76 2.94 -11.18
C THR A 128 13.44 2.73 -10.44
N PHE A 129 13.49 2.44 -9.14
CA PHE A 129 12.29 2.26 -8.32
C PHE A 129 11.39 3.50 -8.37
N MET A 130 11.95 4.69 -8.12
CA MET A 130 11.18 5.94 -8.15
C MET A 130 10.59 6.24 -9.53
N GLN A 131 11.29 5.93 -10.63
CA GLN A 131 10.69 6.05 -11.96
C GLN A 131 9.47 5.13 -12.14
N LYS A 132 9.57 3.90 -11.65
CA LYS A 132 8.50 2.90 -11.77
C LYS A 132 7.25 3.26 -10.97
N ILE A 133 7.36 3.88 -9.78
CA ILE A 133 6.16 4.26 -8.99
C ILE A 133 5.26 5.29 -9.69
N PHE A 134 5.83 6.11 -10.59
CA PHE A 134 5.08 7.07 -11.37
C PHE A 134 4.54 6.48 -12.69
N ALA A 135 5.22 5.49 -13.26
CA ALA A 135 4.85 4.88 -14.53
C ALA A 135 3.89 3.70 -14.39
N GLU A 136 4.18 2.71 -13.53
CA GLU A 136 3.51 1.41 -13.55
C GLU A 136 2.07 1.40 -13.02
N PRO A 137 1.73 2.13 -11.94
CA PRO A 137 0.35 2.20 -11.45
C PRO A 137 -0.61 2.95 -12.39
N GLY A 138 -0.08 3.69 -13.37
CA GLY A 138 -0.86 4.55 -14.26
C GLY A 138 -1.50 5.74 -13.54
N SER A 139 -2.66 6.19 -14.02
CA SER A 139 -3.41 7.27 -13.38
C SER A 139 -3.99 6.82 -12.04
N LEU A 140 -3.81 7.67 -11.03
CA LEU A 140 -4.36 7.51 -9.69
C LEU A 140 -4.63 8.90 -9.11
N SER A 141 -5.90 9.28 -9.08
CA SER A 141 -6.33 10.59 -8.59
C SER A 141 -6.64 10.53 -7.09
N MET A 142 -6.41 11.65 -6.39
CA MET A 142 -6.84 11.78 -4.99
C MET A 142 -8.36 11.67 -4.83
N ALA A 143 -9.14 12.13 -5.82
CA ALA A 143 -10.60 12.01 -5.80
C ALA A 143 -11.05 10.54 -5.78
N THR A 144 -10.40 9.68 -6.58
CA THR A 144 -10.66 8.24 -6.59
C THR A 144 -10.32 7.60 -5.24
N ILE A 145 -9.16 7.95 -4.68
CA ILE A 145 -8.71 7.43 -3.37
C ILE A 145 -9.69 7.86 -2.27
N ASN A 146 -10.11 9.12 -2.23
CA ASN A 146 -11.01 9.62 -1.20
C ASN A 146 -12.40 8.93 -1.28
N LYS A 147 -12.92 8.73 -2.49
CA LYS A 147 -14.17 7.96 -2.67
C LYS A 147 -14.04 6.51 -2.18
N LEU A 148 -12.89 5.87 -2.46
CA LEU A 148 -12.62 4.51 -1.94
C LEU A 148 -12.50 4.53 -0.41
N ARG A 149 -11.83 5.52 0.18
CA ARG A 149 -11.73 5.68 1.64
C ARG A 149 -13.09 5.79 2.30
N GLU A 150 -13.99 6.62 1.77
CA GLU A 150 -15.37 6.75 2.26
C GLU A 150 -16.09 5.39 2.26
N THR A 151 -15.99 4.67 1.14
CA THR A 151 -16.65 3.37 0.96
C THR A 151 -16.07 2.30 1.90
N CYS A 152 -14.74 2.19 1.98
CA CYS A 152 -14.04 1.23 2.83
C CYS A 152 -14.27 1.54 4.31
N ARG A 153 -14.19 2.81 4.72
CA ARG A 153 -14.43 3.23 6.11
C ARG A 153 -15.84 2.87 6.57
N ALA A 154 -16.86 3.14 5.75
CA ALA A 154 -18.24 2.76 6.04
C ALA A 154 -18.40 1.23 6.20
N ARG A 155 -17.74 0.44 5.35
CA ARG A 155 -17.76 -1.03 5.41
C ARG A 155 -17.14 -1.56 6.70
N ILE A 156 -15.98 -1.03 7.09
CA ILE A 156 -15.26 -1.44 8.32
C ILE A 156 -16.11 -1.11 9.56
N MET A 157 -16.66 0.10 9.64
CA MET A 157 -17.49 0.51 10.76
C MET A 157 -18.77 -0.33 10.90
N ALA A 158 -19.34 -0.79 9.78
CA ALA A 158 -20.50 -1.68 9.79
C ALA A 158 -20.19 -3.11 10.25
N GLN A 159 -18.92 -3.54 10.22
CA GLN A 159 -18.47 -4.86 10.68
C GLN A 159 -18.08 -4.87 12.17
N GLU A 160 -17.85 -3.70 12.77
CA GLU A 160 -17.52 -3.53 14.18
C GLU A 160 -18.77 -3.30 15.08
N LEU A 161 -19.97 -3.26 14.47
CA LEU A 161 -21.29 -3.18 15.11
C LEU A 161 -21.99 -4.55 15.12
#